data_AF-W4PK03-F1
#
_entry.id   AF-W4PK03-F1
#
_cell.length_a   1.000
_cell.length_b   1.000
_cell.length_c   1.000
_cell.angle_alpha   90.00
_cell.angle_beta   90.00
_cell.angle_gamma   90.00
#
_symmetry.space_group_name_H-M   'P 1'
#
loop_
_entity.id
_entity.type
_entity.pdbx_description
1 polymer ?
#
loop_
_entity_poly.entity_id
_entity_poly.type
_entity_poly.pdbx_seq_one_letter_code
_entity_poly.pdbx_strand_id
1 'polypeptide(L)'
;MLKYGEQEMRRPVEIEFAANLHPDQDKKGTFYLLQIRPIVDSKDVLDEDLAQIPDEQVVLRSDKSLGHGVMNDIYDIVYVKTEGYSASNNQAIAWEIEKLNRQFLDEGKGYVLVGPGRWGSSDTWLGIPVKWPHISAARVIVEAGLTNYRVDPSQGTHFFQNLTSFGVGYFTVNAYMNDGVYNQEYLDAQPAVQETKFLRHVRFEQPMVVKMDGKKNRGVVLMPDGGQG
;
A
#
# COMPACT_ATOMS: atom_id res chain seq x y z
N MET A 1 21.09 13.95 -9.79
CA MET A 1 19.78 14.20 -9.15
C MET A 1 18.76 13.16 -9.60
N LEU A 2 18.51 13.02 -10.91
CA LEU A 2 17.58 12.01 -11.46
C LEU A 2 17.87 10.59 -10.94
N LYS A 3 19.11 10.11 -11.08
CA LYS A 3 19.55 8.81 -10.54
C LYS A 3 19.29 8.62 -9.04
N TYR A 4 19.44 9.67 -8.23
CA TYR A 4 19.18 9.60 -6.79
C TYR A 4 17.69 9.57 -6.50
N GLY A 5 16.89 10.37 -7.22
CA GLY A 5 15.44 10.33 -7.14
C GLY A 5 14.88 8.96 -7.48
N GLU A 6 15.39 8.32 -8.54
CA GLU A 6 14.98 6.96 -8.93
C GLU A 6 15.36 5.90 -7.90
N GLN A 7 16.53 6.02 -7.28
CA GLN A 7 16.99 5.10 -6.24
C GLN A 7 16.15 5.23 -4.96
N GLU A 8 15.92 6.45 -4.48
CA GLU A 8 15.13 6.70 -3.26
C GLU A 8 13.65 6.31 -3.45
N MET A 9 13.09 6.56 -4.64
CA MET A 9 11.69 6.25 -4.94
C MET A 9 11.49 4.84 -5.52
N ARG A 10 12.58 4.10 -5.74
CA ARG A 10 12.64 2.76 -6.36
C ARG A 10 11.82 2.63 -7.64
N ARG A 11 11.75 3.70 -8.45
CA ARG A 11 11.05 3.73 -9.75
C ARG A 11 11.48 4.96 -10.56
N PRO A 12 11.21 4.99 -11.88
CA PRO A 12 11.48 6.17 -12.71
C PRO A 12 10.80 7.42 -12.13
N VAL A 13 11.47 8.59 -12.23
CA VAL A 13 10.96 9.85 -11.67
C VAL A 13 10.93 10.95 -12.73
N GLU A 14 9.91 11.79 -12.66
CA GLU A 14 9.80 13.05 -13.36
C GLU A 14 10.30 14.17 -12.43
N ILE A 15 11.14 15.05 -12.97
CA ILE A 15 11.70 16.19 -12.24
C ILE A 15 11.29 17.48 -12.95
N GLU A 16 10.56 18.33 -12.24
CA GLU A 16 10.30 19.71 -12.66
C GLU A 16 11.35 20.63 -12.02
N PHE A 17 11.99 21.45 -12.85
CA PHE A 17 13.02 22.37 -12.40
C PHE A 17 12.96 23.71 -13.17
N ALA A 18 13.51 24.75 -12.57
CA ALA A 18 13.79 26.02 -13.23
C ALA A 18 15.30 26.29 -13.20
N ALA A 19 15.82 26.91 -14.25
CA ALA A 19 17.23 27.30 -14.30
C ALA A 19 17.37 28.74 -14.77
N ASN A 20 18.17 29.52 -14.02
CA ASN A 20 18.64 30.82 -14.46
C ASN A 20 20.02 30.65 -15.08
N LEU A 21 20.10 30.83 -16.40
CA LEU A 21 21.36 30.81 -17.14
C LEU A 21 21.78 32.24 -17.42
N HIS A 22 23.01 32.58 -17.02
CA HIS A 22 23.58 33.89 -17.33
C HIS A 22 24.31 33.82 -18.67
N PRO A 23 24.14 34.80 -19.57
CA PRO A 23 24.84 34.85 -20.86
C PRO A 23 26.35 35.09 -20.72
N ASP A 24 26.79 35.50 -19.53
CA ASP A 24 28.18 35.76 -19.18
C ASP A 24 28.85 34.45 -18.73
N GLN A 25 29.89 33.99 -19.44
CA GLN A 25 30.51 32.67 -19.22
C GLN A 25 31.12 32.52 -17.81
N ASP A 26 31.40 33.63 -17.12
CA ASP A 26 31.98 33.65 -15.78
C ASP A 26 30.93 33.53 -14.65
N LYS A 27 29.63 33.60 -14.95
CA LYS A 27 28.56 33.45 -13.96
C LYS A 27 27.95 32.06 -14.01
N LYS A 28 28.14 31.29 -12.94
CA LYS A 28 27.47 29.99 -12.76
C LYS A 28 25.96 30.17 -12.76
N GLY A 29 25.26 29.38 -13.58
CA GLY A 29 23.79 29.35 -13.57
C GLY A 29 23.23 28.79 -12.26
N THR A 30 22.02 29.20 -11.92
CA THR A 30 21.31 28.72 -10.72
C THR A 30 20.25 27.70 -11.11
N PHE A 31 20.24 26.54 -10.46
CA PHE A 31 19.26 25.47 -10.68
C PHE A 31 18.32 25.37 -9.47
N TYR A 32 17.01 25.35 -9.72
CA TYR A 32 15.95 25.22 -8.72
C TYR A 32 15.17 23.94 -8.97
N LEU A 33 15.12 23.06 -7.99
CA LEU A 33 14.22 21.90 -8.01
C LEU A 33 12.83 22.36 -7.57
N LEU A 34 11.84 22.26 -8.45
CA LEU A 34 10.46 22.67 -8.16
C LEU A 34 9.64 21.50 -7.64
N GLN A 35 9.74 20.35 -8.32
CA GLN A 35 9.00 19.16 -7.95
C GLN A 35 9.75 17.91 -8.42
N ILE A 36 9.68 16.85 -7.63
CA ILE A 36 10.05 15.51 -8.05
C ILE A 36 8.87 14.59 -7.77
N ARG A 37 8.43 13.85 -8.79
CA ARG A 37 7.34 12.88 -8.66
C ARG A 37 7.72 11.58 -9.36
N PRO A 38 7.32 10.42 -8.84
CA PRO A 38 7.52 9.19 -9.56
C PRO A 38 6.66 9.15 -10.83
N ILE A 39 7.20 8.56 -11.89
CA ILE A 39 6.42 8.24 -13.09
C ILE A 39 5.59 7.01 -12.74
N VAL A 40 4.27 7.14 -12.86
CA VAL A 40 3.37 6.00 -12.84
C VAL A 40 3.43 5.39 -14.23
N ASP A 41 4.05 4.21 -14.35
CA ASP A 41 4.09 3.48 -15.62
C ASP A 41 2.65 3.05 -15.94
N SER A 42 1.95 3.84 -16.76
CA SER A 42 0.55 3.62 -17.14
C SER A 42 0.43 2.59 -18.28
N LYS A 43 1.39 1.66 -18.40
CA LYS A 43 1.50 0.80 -19.57
C LYS A 43 0.46 -0.31 -19.62
N ASP A 44 -0.13 -0.67 -18.48
CA ASP A 44 -1.29 -1.54 -18.48
C ASP A 44 -2.55 -0.68 -18.46
N VAL A 45 -3.04 -0.35 -19.66
CA VAL A 45 -4.43 0.09 -19.82
C VAL A 45 -5.28 -0.97 -19.14
N LEU A 46 -5.91 -0.61 -18.04
CA LEU A 46 -6.85 -1.46 -17.32
C LEU A 46 -8.12 -1.55 -18.19
N ASP A 47 -8.09 -2.44 -19.18
CA ASP A 47 -9.19 -2.67 -20.14
C ASP A 47 -10.22 -3.68 -19.58
N GLU A 48 -9.91 -4.28 -18.44
CA GLU A 48 -10.77 -5.24 -17.75
C GLU A 48 -11.68 -4.55 -16.73
N ASP A 49 -12.97 -4.92 -16.74
CA ASP A 49 -13.90 -4.48 -15.71
C ASP A 49 -13.69 -5.29 -14.43
N LEU A 50 -13.02 -4.68 -13.45
CA LEU A 50 -12.76 -5.29 -12.14
C LEU A 50 -14.02 -5.77 -11.41
N ALA A 51 -15.22 -5.30 -11.80
CA ALA A 51 -16.50 -5.80 -11.30
C ALA A 51 -16.74 -7.28 -11.62
N GLN A 52 -16.26 -7.74 -12.78
CA GLN A 52 -16.55 -9.06 -13.33
C GLN A 52 -15.67 -10.17 -12.73
N ILE A 53 -14.61 -9.78 -12.02
CA ILE A 53 -13.75 -10.73 -11.32
C ILE A 53 -14.61 -11.40 -10.22
N PRO A 54 -14.60 -12.72 -10.07
CA PRO A 54 -15.29 -13.40 -8.97
C PRO A 54 -14.61 -13.17 -7.61
N ASP A 55 -15.40 -13.11 -6.53
CA ASP A 55 -14.87 -12.90 -5.17
C ASP A 55 -14.01 -14.08 -4.67
N GLU A 56 -14.25 -15.28 -5.20
CA GLU A 56 -13.44 -16.48 -4.95
C GLU A 56 -12.01 -16.41 -5.52
N GLN A 57 -11.75 -15.47 -6.44
CA GLN A 57 -10.43 -15.28 -7.05
C GLN A 57 -9.61 -14.18 -6.38
N VAL A 58 -10.17 -13.48 -5.38
CA VAL A 58 -9.50 -12.32 -4.77
C VAL A 58 -9.14 -12.59 -3.32
N VAL A 59 -7.99 -12.08 -2.90
CA VAL A 59 -7.65 -11.92 -1.47
C VAL A 59 -8.37 -10.67 -0.92
N LEU A 60 -8.39 -9.60 -1.72
CA LEU A 60 -8.96 -8.30 -1.33
C LEU A 60 -9.75 -7.70 -2.50
N ARG A 61 -10.91 -7.10 -2.19
CA ARG A 61 -11.66 -6.21 -3.09
C ARG A 61 -12.10 -4.98 -2.34
N SER A 62 -11.93 -3.82 -2.98
CA SER A 62 -12.39 -2.54 -2.46
C SER A 62 -13.10 -1.76 -3.55
N ASP A 63 -14.29 -1.24 -3.23
CA ASP A 63 -15.00 -0.22 -4.02
C ASP A 63 -14.63 1.22 -3.61
N LYS A 64 -13.60 1.34 -2.76
CA LYS A 64 -13.03 2.58 -2.23
C LYS A 64 -11.51 2.48 -2.32
N SER A 65 -11.03 2.28 -3.54
CA SER A 65 -9.61 2.17 -3.88
C SER A 65 -9.08 3.47 -4.47
N LEU A 66 -7.86 3.83 -4.07
CA LEU A 66 -7.05 4.87 -4.69
C LEU A 66 -5.81 4.23 -5.31
N GLY A 67 -5.41 4.78 -6.45
CA GLY A 67 -4.33 4.26 -7.29
C GLY A 67 -4.85 3.90 -8.67
N HIS A 68 -3.92 3.70 -9.61
CA HIS A 68 -4.27 3.27 -10.95
C HIS A 68 -3.15 2.41 -11.53
N GLY A 69 -3.53 1.34 -12.23
CA GLY A 69 -2.61 0.42 -12.91
C GLY A 69 -2.59 -0.98 -12.32
N VAL A 70 -1.59 -1.75 -12.73
CA VAL A 70 -1.40 -3.16 -12.37
C VAL A 70 -0.04 -3.33 -11.69
N MET A 71 0.02 -4.14 -10.62
CA MET A 71 1.28 -4.60 -10.00
C MET A 71 1.27 -6.13 -9.98
N ASN A 72 2.34 -6.75 -10.44
CA ASN A 72 2.46 -8.21 -10.58
C ASN A 72 3.79 -8.75 -10.01
N ASP A 73 4.38 -8.00 -9.07
CA ASP A 73 5.68 -8.26 -8.45
C ASP A 73 5.61 -8.36 -6.91
N ILE A 74 4.41 -8.52 -6.34
CA ILE A 74 4.20 -8.54 -4.88
C ILE A 74 3.90 -9.97 -4.42
N TYR A 75 4.76 -10.52 -3.57
CA TYR A 75 4.65 -11.90 -3.08
C TYR A 75 4.19 -11.99 -1.63
N ASP A 76 4.25 -10.88 -0.90
CA ASP A 76 4.15 -10.85 0.54
C ASP A 76 2.93 -10.02 0.97
N ILE A 77 2.17 -10.56 1.92
CA ILE A 77 1.08 -9.87 2.60
C ILE A 77 1.29 -9.94 4.11
N VAL A 78 1.14 -8.80 4.76
CA VAL A 78 1.28 -8.63 6.20
C VAL A 78 -0.03 -8.08 6.71
N TYR A 79 -0.62 -8.75 7.68
CA TYR A 79 -1.89 -8.32 8.25
C TYR A 79 -1.88 -8.36 9.77
N VAL A 80 -2.66 -7.46 10.36
CA VAL A 80 -2.94 -7.46 11.79
C VAL A 80 -3.98 -8.54 12.08
N LYS A 81 -3.66 -9.44 13.01
CA LYS A 81 -4.58 -10.47 13.49
C LYS A 81 -5.77 -9.81 14.17
N THR A 82 -6.97 -10.19 13.72
CA THR A 82 -8.24 -9.60 14.17
C THR A 82 -8.82 -10.34 15.37
N GLU A 83 -8.49 -11.63 15.54
CA GLU A 83 -8.86 -12.40 16.73
C GLU A 83 -8.22 -11.79 17.98
N GLY A 84 -9.06 -11.40 18.96
CA GLY A 84 -8.59 -10.76 20.18
C GLY A 84 -8.01 -9.35 19.99
N TYR A 85 -8.23 -8.70 18.84
CA TYR A 85 -7.77 -7.34 18.60
C TYR A 85 -8.33 -6.35 19.62
N SER A 86 -7.46 -5.45 20.10
CA SER A 86 -7.83 -4.33 20.96
C SER A 86 -7.01 -3.11 20.57
N ALA A 87 -7.68 -1.97 20.37
CA ALA A 87 -7.04 -0.71 20.01
C ALA A 87 -6.06 -0.20 21.08
N SER A 88 -6.15 -0.70 22.32
CA SER A 88 -5.12 -0.46 23.35
C SER A 88 -3.73 -0.94 22.93
N ASN A 89 -3.63 -1.91 22.00
CA ASN A 89 -2.38 -2.44 21.50
C ASN A 89 -1.86 -1.70 20.25
N ASN A 90 -2.57 -0.71 19.70
CA ASN A 90 -2.22 -0.07 18.43
C ASN A 90 -0.81 0.52 18.42
N GLN A 91 -0.35 1.05 19.56
CA GLN A 91 1.03 1.53 19.69
C GLN A 91 2.05 0.39 19.55
N ALA A 92 1.79 -0.77 20.15
CA ALA A 92 2.65 -1.94 20.05
C ALA A 92 2.65 -2.53 18.63
N ILE A 93 1.48 -2.55 17.99
CA ILE A 93 1.32 -2.98 16.59
C ILE A 93 2.16 -2.10 15.66
N ALA A 94 2.14 -0.77 15.85
CA ALA A 94 2.96 0.15 15.05
C ALA A 94 4.46 -0.15 15.15
N TRP A 95 4.97 -0.55 16.33
CA TRP A 95 6.36 -0.94 16.51
C TRP A 95 6.71 -2.27 15.85
N GLU A 96 5.80 -3.25 15.87
CA GLU A 96 6.03 -4.52 15.17
C GLU A 96 6.04 -4.31 13.65
N ILE A 97 5.17 -3.46 13.13
CA ILE A 97 5.11 -3.09 11.72
C ILE A 97 6.39 -2.38 11.29
N GLU A 98 6.89 -1.43 12.08
CA GLU A 98 8.14 -0.72 11.78
C GLU A 98 9.33 -1.69 11.64
N LYS A 99 9.45 -2.65 12.55
CA LYS A 99 10.52 -3.67 12.52
C LYS A 99 10.46 -4.53 11.26
N LEU A 100 9.26 -4.97 10.92
CA LEU A 100 9.02 -5.79 9.74
C LEU A 100 9.28 -4.98 8.46
N ASN A 101 8.78 -3.75 8.38
CA ASN A 101 9.02 -2.85 7.23
C ASN A 101 10.51 -2.63 6.96
N ARG A 102 11.34 -2.51 8.00
CA ARG A 102 12.80 -2.43 7.85
C ARG A 102 13.39 -3.65 7.13
N GLN A 103 12.93 -4.86 7.46
CA GLN A 103 13.38 -6.09 6.78
C GLN A 103 13.03 -6.05 5.28
N PHE A 104 11.82 -5.64 4.93
CA PHE A 104 11.42 -5.47 3.52
C PHE A 104 12.25 -4.43 2.78
N LEU A 105 12.57 -3.30 3.44
CA LEU A 105 13.46 -2.29 2.88
C LEU A 105 14.86 -2.86 2.63
N ASP A 106 15.45 -3.56 3.60
CA ASP A 106 16.79 -4.16 3.50
C ASP A 106 16.85 -5.20 2.37
N GLU A 107 15.78 -5.96 2.16
CA GLU A 107 15.67 -6.97 1.10
C GLU A 107 15.30 -6.41 -0.28
N GLY A 108 14.99 -5.12 -0.39
CA GLY A 108 14.55 -4.55 -1.67
C GLY A 108 13.11 -4.91 -2.07
N LYS A 109 12.31 -5.49 -1.16
CA LYS A 109 10.98 -6.04 -1.44
C LYS A 109 9.85 -5.10 -1.04
N GLY A 110 8.67 -5.33 -1.60
CA GLY A 110 7.43 -4.66 -1.23
C GLY A 110 6.36 -5.67 -0.81
N TYR A 111 5.34 -5.19 -0.09
CA TYR A 111 4.28 -6.05 0.45
C TYR A 111 2.92 -5.36 0.49
N VAL A 112 1.85 -6.14 0.62
CA VAL A 112 0.50 -5.65 0.95
C VAL A 112 0.37 -5.56 2.47
N LEU A 113 -0.03 -4.41 2.99
CA LEU A 113 -0.28 -4.19 4.42
C LEU A 113 -1.78 -4.08 4.69
N VAL A 114 -2.32 -4.91 5.58
CA VAL A 114 -3.74 -4.90 5.96
C VAL A 114 -3.89 -4.73 7.47
N GLY A 115 -4.81 -3.88 7.91
CA GLY A 115 -5.01 -3.68 9.35
C GLY A 115 -6.25 -2.88 9.69
N PRO A 116 -6.71 -2.97 10.95
CA PRO A 116 -7.96 -2.38 11.36
C PRO A 116 -7.89 -0.86 11.59
N GLY A 117 -8.96 -0.17 11.23
CA GLY A 117 -9.11 1.27 11.44
C GLY A 117 -8.11 2.09 10.63
N ARG A 118 -7.71 3.24 11.16
CA ARG A 118 -6.88 4.21 10.42
C ARG A 118 -5.39 3.89 10.44
N TRP A 119 -4.73 4.10 9.31
CA TRP A 119 -3.27 4.15 9.28
C TRP A 119 -2.76 5.56 9.56
N GLY A 120 -1.86 5.71 10.54
CA GLY A 120 -1.22 6.97 10.88
C GLY A 120 -2.08 7.96 11.66
N SER A 121 -3.10 7.46 12.37
CA SER A 121 -3.91 8.27 13.28
C SER A 121 -3.08 8.73 14.49
N SER A 122 -3.17 10.01 14.85
CA SER A 122 -2.66 10.53 16.13
C SER A 122 -3.47 10.04 17.33
N ASP A 123 -4.76 9.70 17.11
CA ASP A 123 -5.60 9.04 18.10
C ASP A 123 -5.49 7.53 17.93
N THR A 124 -4.79 6.87 18.86
CA THR A 124 -4.56 5.42 18.82
C THR A 124 -5.83 4.61 19.02
N TRP A 125 -6.90 5.21 19.56
CA TRP A 125 -8.20 4.54 19.63
C TRP A 125 -8.91 4.48 18.30
N LEU A 126 -8.49 5.26 17.30
CA LEU A 126 -9.08 5.27 15.96
C LEU A 126 -8.21 4.55 14.91
N GLY A 127 -6.98 4.16 15.26
CA GLY A 127 -6.14 3.42 14.34
C GLY A 127 -4.72 3.22 14.83
N ILE A 128 -3.90 2.66 13.95
CA ILE A 128 -2.51 2.31 14.23
C ILE A 128 -1.62 3.52 13.93
N PRO A 129 -0.89 4.07 14.93
CA PRO A 129 -0.14 5.33 14.81
C PRO A 129 1.21 5.15 14.08
N VAL A 130 1.19 4.61 12.87
CA VAL A 130 2.37 4.51 12.01
C VAL A 130 2.76 5.86 11.40
N LYS A 131 4.05 6.10 11.20
CA LYS A 131 4.55 7.17 10.33
C LYS A 131 4.94 6.57 8.99
N TRP A 132 5.09 7.41 7.96
CA TRP A 132 5.50 6.95 6.63
C TRP A 132 6.75 6.03 6.66
N PRO A 133 7.85 6.36 7.37
CA PRO A 133 9.01 5.47 7.43
C PRO A 133 8.75 4.10 8.08
N HIS A 134 7.66 3.95 8.83
CA HIS A 134 7.29 2.68 9.46
C HIS A 134 6.65 1.70 8.48
N ILE A 135 6.17 2.17 7.32
CA ILE A 135 5.41 1.37 6.34
C ILE A 135 5.83 1.65 4.88
N SER A 136 6.97 2.31 4.67
CA SER A 136 7.39 2.82 3.37
C SER A 136 7.71 1.75 2.32
N ALA A 137 7.86 0.47 2.71
CA ALA A 137 7.96 -0.65 1.77
C ALA A 137 6.59 -1.22 1.35
N ALA A 138 5.49 -0.78 1.96
CA ALA A 138 4.15 -1.20 1.54
C ALA A 138 3.85 -0.69 0.11
N ARG A 139 3.33 -1.58 -0.73
CA ARG A 139 2.90 -1.30 -2.11
C ARG A 139 1.39 -1.15 -2.23
N VAL A 140 0.67 -1.79 -1.31
CA VAL A 140 -0.76 -1.60 -1.08
C VAL A 140 -0.99 -1.50 0.41
N ILE A 141 -1.80 -0.53 0.85
CA ILE A 141 -2.22 -0.35 2.23
C ILE A 141 -3.73 -0.48 2.29
N VAL A 142 -4.22 -1.28 3.23
CA VAL A 142 -5.65 -1.56 3.38
C VAL A 142 -6.10 -1.18 4.79
N GLU A 143 -7.07 -0.28 4.86
CA GLU A 143 -7.87 -0.03 6.07
C GLU A 143 -9.03 -1.03 6.09
N ALA A 144 -8.98 -1.98 7.01
CA ALA A 144 -10.02 -2.98 7.23
C ALA A 144 -10.99 -2.51 8.33
N GLY A 145 -12.29 -2.55 8.07
CA GLY A 145 -13.32 -2.38 9.08
C GLY A 145 -13.44 -3.63 9.96
N LEU A 146 -13.72 -3.44 11.26
CA LEU A 146 -14.15 -4.53 12.15
C LEU A 146 -15.56 -4.26 12.67
N THR A 147 -16.32 -5.31 12.99
CA THR A 147 -17.70 -5.23 13.50
C THR A 147 -17.89 -4.20 14.61
N ASN A 148 -16.95 -4.17 15.57
CA ASN A 148 -16.96 -3.29 16.76
C ASN A 148 -15.88 -2.20 16.73
N TYR A 149 -15.28 -1.93 15.56
CA TYR A 149 -14.23 -0.93 15.39
C TYR A 149 -14.46 -0.18 14.08
N ARG A 150 -15.35 0.81 14.14
CA ARG A 150 -15.77 1.60 12.98
C ARG A 150 -15.10 2.96 13.05
N VAL A 151 -14.29 3.25 12.05
CA VAL A 151 -13.62 4.54 11.91
C VAL A 151 -13.75 4.97 10.47
N ASP A 152 -14.16 6.22 10.24
CA ASP A 152 -14.27 6.74 8.88
C ASP A 152 -12.91 6.70 8.19
N PRO A 153 -12.83 6.33 6.91
CA PRO A 153 -11.55 6.19 6.21
C PRO A 153 -10.74 7.49 6.22
N SER A 154 -9.42 7.38 6.21
CA SER A 154 -8.52 8.52 6.37
C SER A 154 -8.38 9.42 5.11
N GLN A 155 -9.21 9.21 4.08
CA GLN A 155 -9.15 9.83 2.75
C GLN A 155 -9.17 11.37 2.83
N GLY A 156 -7.98 11.99 2.94
CA GLY A 156 -7.84 13.46 3.04
C GLY A 156 -6.70 14.00 3.91
N THR A 157 -5.87 13.17 4.56
CA THR A 157 -4.77 13.65 5.42
C THR A 157 -3.44 13.84 4.67
N HIS A 158 -2.45 14.56 5.24
CA HIS A 158 -1.10 14.69 4.65
C HIS A 158 -0.40 13.33 4.45
N PHE A 159 -0.81 12.32 5.22
CA PHE A 159 -0.39 10.92 5.01
C PHE A 159 -0.85 10.38 3.64
N PHE A 160 -1.99 10.83 3.11
CA PHE A 160 -2.55 10.42 1.81
C PHE A 160 -1.85 11.01 0.60
N GLN A 161 -1.42 12.28 0.67
CA GLN A 161 -0.80 12.95 -0.48
C GLN A 161 0.53 12.28 -0.88
N ASN A 162 1.24 11.70 0.09
CA ASN A 162 2.45 10.93 -0.17
C ASN A 162 2.14 9.59 -0.85
N LEU A 163 1.06 8.91 -0.46
CA LEU A 163 0.72 7.57 -0.95
C LEU A 163 0.43 7.53 -2.45
N THR A 164 -0.41 8.46 -2.94
CA THR A 164 -0.74 8.56 -4.36
C THR A 164 0.47 8.96 -5.20
N SER A 165 1.30 9.87 -4.68
CA SER A 165 2.54 10.29 -5.34
C SER A 165 3.51 9.11 -5.50
N PHE A 166 3.68 8.29 -4.45
CA PHE A 166 4.52 7.08 -4.50
C PHE A 166 3.84 5.87 -5.15
N GLY A 167 2.75 6.06 -5.89
CA GLY A 167 2.00 4.98 -6.55
C GLY A 167 1.77 3.76 -5.65
N VAL A 168 1.45 4.01 -4.38
CA VAL A 168 1.02 2.99 -3.42
C VAL A 168 -0.49 2.87 -3.54
N GLY A 169 -0.99 1.64 -3.69
CA GLY A 169 -2.42 1.38 -3.69
C GLY A 169 -3.01 1.60 -2.29
N TYR A 170 -4.19 2.19 -2.22
CA TYR A 170 -4.84 2.44 -0.93
C TYR A 170 -6.28 1.98 -0.94
N PHE A 171 -6.61 0.97 -0.16
CA PHE A 171 -7.90 0.31 -0.18
C PHE A 171 -8.61 0.52 1.15
N THR A 172 -9.92 0.76 1.10
CA THR A 172 -10.79 0.66 2.26
C THR A 172 -11.71 -0.54 2.06
N VAL A 173 -11.71 -1.47 3.00
CA VAL A 173 -12.53 -2.69 2.94
C VAL A 173 -13.29 -2.86 4.24
N ASN A 174 -14.58 -3.13 4.18
CA ASN A 174 -15.42 -3.44 5.33
C ASN A 174 -16.29 -4.66 5.02
N ALA A 175 -15.64 -5.83 5.00
CA ALA A 175 -16.27 -7.10 4.67
C ALA A 175 -17.50 -7.41 5.56
N TYR A 176 -17.49 -7.00 6.83
CA TYR A 176 -18.61 -7.19 7.75
C TYR A 176 -19.89 -6.43 7.36
N MET A 177 -19.78 -5.38 6.54
CA MET A 177 -20.90 -4.59 6.03
C MET A 177 -21.22 -4.93 4.57
N ASN A 178 -20.65 -6.01 4.03
CA ASN A 178 -20.67 -6.36 2.60
C ASN A 178 -20.13 -5.22 1.71
N ASP A 179 -19.16 -4.44 2.21
CA ASP A 179 -18.48 -3.37 1.48
C ASP A 179 -17.05 -3.82 1.17
N GLY A 180 -16.90 -4.53 0.04
CA GLY A 180 -15.65 -5.16 -0.37
C GLY A 180 -15.45 -6.59 0.18
N VAL A 181 -14.32 -7.20 -0.19
CA VAL A 181 -13.96 -8.59 0.17
C VAL A 181 -12.62 -8.57 0.89
N TYR A 182 -12.51 -9.33 1.97
CA TYR A 182 -11.24 -9.64 2.62
C TYR A 182 -11.24 -11.11 3.03
N ASN A 183 -10.59 -11.95 2.22
CA ASN A 183 -10.50 -13.39 2.45
C ASN A 183 -9.41 -13.71 3.49
N GLN A 184 -9.65 -13.31 4.74
CA GLN A 184 -8.73 -13.56 5.84
C GLN A 184 -8.57 -15.06 6.11
N GLU A 185 -9.64 -15.86 5.99
CA GLU A 185 -9.61 -17.32 6.17
C GLU A 185 -8.62 -17.99 5.21
N TYR A 186 -8.58 -17.53 3.94
CA TYR A 186 -7.60 -18.01 2.96
C TYR A 186 -6.16 -17.73 3.41
N LEU A 187 -5.89 -16.53 3.94
CA LEU A 187 -4.57 -16.14 4.46
C LEU A 187 -4.19 -16.92 5.72
N ASP A 188 -5.15 -17.13 6.63
CA ASP A 188 -4.94 -17.87 7.87
C ASP A 188 -4.64 -19.36 7.61
N ALA A 189 -5.10 -19.91 6.48
CA ALA A 189 -4.76 -21.25 6.02
C ALA A 189 -3.36 -21.41 5.42
N GLN A 190 -2.70 -20.30 5.04
CA GLN A 190 -1.34 -20.34 4.48
C GLN A 190 -0.28 -20.44 5.57
N PRO A 191 0.89 -21.07 5.31
CA PRO A 191 2.00 -21.03 6.23
C PRO A 191 2.51 -19.60 6.45
N ALA A 192 2.70 -19.22 7.71
CA ALA A 192 3.29 -17.93 8.06
C ALA A 192 4.82 -17.99 7.92
N VAL A 193 5.41 -17.02 7.21
CA VAL A 193 6.87 -16.80 7.22
C VAL A 193 7.30 -16.26 8.58
N GLN A 194 6.52 -15.33 9.10
CA GLN A 194 6.69 -14.77 10.42
C GLN A 194 5.33 -14.54 11.05
N GLU A 195 5.22 -14.89 12.33
CA GLU A 195 4.03 -14.60 13.13
C GLU A 195 4.45 -14.05 14.49
N THR A 196 3.84 -12.92 14.87
CA THR A 196 4.06 -12.27 16.17
C THR A 196 2.78 -12.36 17.00
N LYS A 197 2.74 -11.63 18.12
CA LYS A 197 1.51 -11.50 18.90
C LYS A 197 0.39 -10.86 18.08
N PHE A 198 0.70 -9.86 17.25
CA PHE A 198 -0.32 -9.06 16.56
C PHE A 198 -0.29 -9.18 15.04
N LEU A 199 0.83 -9.55 14.42
CA LEU A 199 1.01 -9.57 12.99
C LEU A 199 1.17 -11.00 12.48
N ARG A 200 0.72 -11.21 11.25
CA ARG A 200 1.01 -12.39 10.47
C ARG A 200 1.51 -11.98 9.09
N HIS A 201 2.61 -12.59 8.67
CA HIS A 201 3.23 -12.40 7.37
C HIS A 201 3.15 -13.71 6.59
N VAL A 202 2.45 -13.66 5.47
CA VAL A 202 2.33 -14.75 4.50
C VAL A 202 3.09 -14.37 3.24
N ARG A 203 3.80 -15.33 2.68
CA ARG A 203 4.50 -15.22 1.40
C ARG A 203 4.06 -16.32 0.48
N PHE A 204 3.74 -15.94 -0.75
CA PHE A 204 3.36 -16.86 -1.82
C PHE A 204 4.56 -17.20 -2.71
N GLU A 205 4.49 -18.35 -3.39
CA GLU A 205 5.49 -18.74 -4.39
C GLU A 205 5.33 -17.96 -5.70
N GLN A 206 4.09 -17.65 -6.08
CA GLN A 206 3.74 -16.80 -7.22
C GLN A 206 3.33 -15.41 -6.74
N PRO A 207 3.55 -14.35 -7.55
CA PRO A 207 3.13 -13.01 -7.16
C PRO A 207 1.61 -12.89 -7.14
N MET A 208 1.10 -12.12 -6.19
CA MET A 208 -0.25 -11.58 -6.26
C MET A 208 -0.31 -10.51 -7.34
N VAL A 209 -1.43 -10.47 -8.06
CA VAL A 209 -1.70 -9.41 -9.03
C VAL A 209 -2.64 -8.38 -8.38
N VAL A 210 -2.17 -7.15 -8.28
CA VAL A 210 -2.96 -6.00 -7.83
C VAL A 210 -3.44 -5.23 -9.05
N LYS A 211 -4.73 -4.97 -9.15
CA LYS A 211 -5.32 -4.12 -10.22
C LYS A 211 -6.12 -3.00 -9.59
N MET A 212 -5.94 -1.77 -10.08
CA MET A 212 -6.61 -0.57 -9.57
C MET A 212 -7.18 0.28 -10.69
N ASP A 213 -8.50 0.44 -10.71
CA ASP A 213 -9.21 1.39 -11.55
C ASP A 213 -9.55 2.66 -10.76
N GLY A 214 -8.62 3.62 -10.75
CA GLY A 214 -8.83 4.94 -10.14
C GLY A 214 -9.97 5.78 -10.75
N LYS A 215 -10.51 5.44 -11.93
CA LYS A 215 -11.70 6.12 -12.47
C LYS A 215 -12.98 5.61 -11.82
N LYS A 216 -13.02 4.32 -11.50
CA LYS A 216 -14.14 3.65 -10.82
C LYS A 216 -13.95 3.53 -9.29
N ASN A 217 -12.81 4.00 -8.76
CA ASN A 217 -12.37 3.80 -7.38
C ASN A 217 -12.38 2.32 -6.94
N ARG A 218 -12.07 1.40 -7.86
CA ARG A 218 -12.11 -0.04 -7.59
C ARG A 218 -10.73 -0.64 -7.60
N GLY A 219 -10.45 -1.50 -6.63
CA GLY A 219 -9.17 -2.20 -6.52
C GLY A 219 -9.36 -3.65 -6.12
N VAL A 220 -8.56 -4.54 -6.70
CA VAL A 220 -8.52 -5.97 -6.34
C VAL A 220 -7.08 -6.41 -6.13
N VAL A 221 -6.89 -7.34 -5.19
CA VAL A 221 -5.69 -8.16 -5.05
C VAL A 221 -6.11 -9.59 -5.35
N LEU A 222 -5.64 -10.14 -6.46
CA LEU A 222 -5.94 -11.51 -6.88
C LEU A 222 -5.18 -12.49 -6.00
N MET A 223 -5.78 -13.66 -5.77
CA MET A 223 -5.03 -14.81 -5.27
C MET A 223 -3.93 -15.15 -6.28
N PRO A 224 -2.72 -15.52 -5.84
CA PRO A 224 -1.72 -16.04 -6.75
C PRO A 224 -2.26 -17.32 -7.42
N ASP A 225 -1.98 -17.52 -8.71
CA ASP A 225 -2.42 -18.69 -9.46
C ASP A 225 -1.83 -19.98 -8.86
N GLY A 226 -2.53 -20.54 -7.89
CA GLY A 226 -2.27 -21.80 -7.20
C GLY A 226 -3.53 -22.43 -6.62
N GLY A 227 -4.71 -21.92 -6.99
CA GLY A 227 -6.03 -22.37 -6.54
C GLY A 227 -6.81 -23.18 -7.59
N GLN A 228 -6.12 -23.93 -8.47
CA GLN A 228 -6.77 -24.96 -9.28
C GLN A 228 -6.11 -26.31 -9.01
N GLY A 229 -6.84 -27.19 -8.33
CA GLY A 229 -6.56 -28.63 -8.24
C GLY A 229 -6.23 -29.13 -6.86
#